data_AF-A0A7S3KAM2-F1
#
_entry.id   AF-A0A7S3KAM2-F1
#
_cell.length_a   1.000
_cell.length_b   1.000
_cell.length_c   1.000
_cell.angle_alpha   90.00
_cell.angle_beta   90.00
_cell.angle_gamma   90.00
#
_symmetry.space_group_name_H-M   'P 1'
#
loop_
_entity.id
_entity.type
_entity.pdbx_description
1 polymer ?
#
loop_
_entity_poly.entity_id
_entity_poly.type
_entity_poly.pdbx_seq_one_letter_code
_entity_poly.pdbx_strand_id
1 'polypeptide(L)'
;EVSAIINKKFLILLNIETTHNVEITFSSQYGKIIDYQWFGDGYVAASFTNGVVSIISTHKDEIGNEVQSLVLFNSTIEAMVINESLGKMAVAAHGVIKIVNMNDWTEIKNEELTLPSSSGRITSLVWTEDGQILTCTTSNGGLYGFLMVIPGLCAGYINHI
;
A
#
# COMPACT_ATOMS: atom_id res chain seq x y z
N GLU A 1 4.75 13.91 -14.45
CA GLU A 1 3.87 14.65 -13.52
C GLU A 1 4.52 14.73 -12.15
N VAL A 2 4.07 15.64 -11.31
CA VAL A 2 4.45 15.71 -9.88
C VAL A 2 3.18 15.51 -9.06
N SER A 3 3.26 14.70 -8.01
CA SER A 3 2.17 14.56 -7.05
C SER A 3 2.67 14.81 -5.64
N ALA A 4 1.81 15.38 -4.78
CA ALA A 4 2.17 15.69 -3.41
C ALA A 4 0.96 15.77 -2.48
N ILE A 5 1.14 15.33 -1.24
CA ILE A 5 0.17 15.57 -0.18
C ILE A 5 0.35 17.01 0.35
N ILE A 6 -0.71 17.81 0.29
CA ILE A 6 -0.70 19.19 0.81
C ILE A 6 -1.49 19.26 2.11
N ASN A 7 -0.84 19.78 3.16
CA ASN A 7 -1.41 19.94 4.51
C ASN A 7 -2.05 18.67 5.11
N LYS A 8 -1.67 17.49 4.61
CA LYS A 8 -2.29 16.19 4.95
C LYS A 8 -3.80 16.13 4.68
N LYS A 9 -4.32 16.97 3.77
CA LYS A 9 -5.76 17.12 3.49
C LYS A 9 -6.15 16.74 2.07
N PHE A 10 -5.35 17.12 1.09
CA PHE A 10 -5.62 16.83 -0.31
C PHE A 10 -4.34 16.38 -1.01
N LEU A 11 -4.51 15.60 -2.08
CA LEU A 11 -3.45 15.22 -3.00
C LEU A 11 -3.49 16.18 -4.18
N ILE A 12 -2.38 16.84 -4.49
CA ILE A 12 -2.27 17.65 -5.71
C ILE A 12 -1.57 16.85 -6.79
N LEU A 13 -2.14 16.87 -8.00
CA LEU A 13 -1.53 16.35 -9.22
C LEU A 13 -1.16 17.52 -10.12
N LEU A 14 0.11 17.67 -10.45
CA LEU A 14 0.64 18.75 -11.27
C LEU A 14 1.24 18.20 -12.57
N ASN A 15 0.70 18.67 -13.69
CA ASN A 15 1.33 18.47 -14.98
C ASN A 15 2.44 19.52 -15.16
N ILE A 16 3.69 19.04 -15.25
CA ILE A 16 4.87 19.91 -15.32
C ILE A 16 4.94 20.68 -16.65
N GLU A 17 4.46 20.07 -17.74
CA GLU A 17 4.54 20.65 -19.08
C GLU A 17 3.51 21.75 -19.28
N THR A 18 2.28 21.51 -18.84
CA THR A 18 1.16 22.46 -19.03
C THR A 18 0.93 23.37 -17.84
N THR A 19 1.62 23.13 -16.71
CA THR A 19 1.43 23.79 -15.40
C THR A 19 0.01 23.68 -14.82
N HIS A 20 -0.86 22.87 -15.44
CA HIS A 20 -2.19 22.60 -14.91
C HIS A 20 -2.08 21.68 -13.70
N ASN A 21 -2.88 21.98 -12.67
CA ASN A 21 -3.00 21.15 -11.49
C ASN A 21 -4.44 20.71 -11.25
N VAL A 22 -4.57 19.60 -10.53
CA VAL A 22 -5.84 19.10 -10.02
C VAL A 22 -5.67 18.77 -8.55
N GLU A 23 -6.58 19.29 -7.73
CA GLU A 23 -6.65 18.98 -6.32
C GLU A 23 -7.68 17.87 -6.09
N ILE A 24 -7.24 16.81 -5.42
CA ILE A 24 -8.08 15.68 -5.07
C ILE A 24 -8.34 15.74 -3.57
N THR A 25 -9.61 15.94 -3.24
CA THR A 25 -10.11 15.93 -1.86
C THR A 25 -10.76 14.60 -1.53
N PHE A 26 -10.51 14.11 -0.33
CA PHE A 26 -11.10 12.87 0.17
C PHE A 26 -12.15 13.16 1.23
N SER A 27 -12.98 12.15 1.56
CA SER A 27 -13.95 12.28 2.63
C SER A 27 -13.27 12.63 3.97
N SER A 28 -13.78 13.66 4.64
CA SER A 28 -13.23 14.12 5.93
C SER A 28 -13.31 13.05 7.02
N GLN A 29 -14.20 12.05 6.87
CA GLN A 29 -14.34 10.93 7.78
C GLN A 29 -13.11 9.99 7.81
N TYR A 30 -12.28 10.01 6.77
CA TYR A 30 -11.05 9.21 6.71
C TYR A 30 -9.94 9.82 7.58
N GLY A 31 -10.05 11.11 7.88
CA GLY A 31 -9.04 11.86 8.64
C GLY A 31 -7.94 12.41 7.72
N LYS A 32 -6.70 12.48 8.24
CA LYS A 32 -5.58 13.06 7.51
C LYS A 32 -4.95 12.03 6.57
N ILE A 33 -4.51 12.47 5.39
CA ILE A 33 -3.73 11.64 4.46
C ILE A 33 -2.36 11.38 5.10
N ILE A 34 -1.96 10.12 5.14
CA ILE A 34 -0.67 9.66 5.64
C ILE A 34 0.30 9.47 4.48
N ASP A 35 -0.09 8.65 3.51
CA ASP A 35 0.75 8.26 2.38
C ASP A 35 -0.12 7.91 1.16
N TYR A 36 0.48 7.86 -0.02
CA TYR A 36 -0.18 7.43 -1.25
C TYR A 36 0.76 6.63 -2.16
N GLN A 37 0.19 5.73 -2.97
CA GLN A 37 0.92 5.03 -4.02
C GLN A 37 0.15 5.03 -5.34
N TRP A 38 0.91 5.27 -6.40
CA TRP A 38 0.45 5.04 -7.76
C TRP A 38 0.50 3.55 -8.09
N PHE A 39 -0.45 3.11 -8.91
CA PHE A 39 -0.46 1.77 -9.47
C PHE A 39 -1.29 1.74 -10.76
N GLY A 40 -1.11 0.70 -11.56
CA GLY A 40 -1.81 0.50 -12.82
C GLY A 40 -1.65 1.68 -13.78
N ASP A 41 -2.69 1.93 -14.55
CA ASP A 41 -2.73 3.06 -15.49
C ASP A 41 -3.53 4.21 -14.86
N GLY A 42 -2.87 5.05 -14.05
CA GLY A 42 -3.50 6.26 -13.52
C GLY A 42 -4.44 6.04 -12.33
N TYR A 43 -4.15 5.07 -11.46
CA TYR A 43 -4.84 4.93 -10.18
C TYR A 43 -3.92 5.32 -9.02
N VAL A 44 -4.54 5.81 -7.94
CA VAL A 44 -3.85 6.11 -6.69
C VAL A 44 -4.58 5.48 -5.52
N ALA A 45 -3.83 4.79 -4.67
CA ALA A 45 -4.26 4.39 -3.34
C ALA A 45 -3.76 5.43 -2.33
N ALA A 46 -4.66 5.96 -1.49
CA ALA A 46 -4.32 6.89 -0.41
C ALA A 46 -4.70 6.29 0.94
N SER A 47 -3.81 6.42 1.93
CA SER A 47 -3.99 5.89 3.29
C SER A 47 -4.23 7.00 4.30
N PHE A 48 -5.01 6.71 5.35
CA PHE A 48 -5.51 7.74 6.26
C PHE A 48 -5.39 7.40 7.76
N THR A 49 -5.53 8.44 8.59
CA THR A 49 -5.45 8.32 10.06
C THR A 49 -6.58 7.53 10.72
N ASN A 50 -7.69 7.29 10.04
CA ASN A 50 -8.81 6.53 10.59
C ASN A 50 -8.89 5.10 10.04
N GLY A 51 -7.76 4.56 9.55
CA GLY A 51 -7.67 3.15 9.17
C GLY A 51 -8.30 2.83 7.82
N VAL A 52 -8.53 3.86 7.02
CA VAL A 52 -9.13 3.76 5.69
C VAL A 52 -8.05 3.83 4.62
N VAL A 53 -8.22 3.06 3.55
CA VAL A 53 -7.55 3.26 2.26
C VAL A 53 -8.61 3.64 1.23
N SER A 54 -8.37 4.69 0.45
CA SER A 54 -9.24 5.11 -0.67
C SER A 54 -8.50 4.88 -1.98
N ILE A 55 -9.20 4.33 -2.96
CA ILE A 55 -8.74 4.08 -4.32
C ILE A 55 -9.45 5.07 -5.24
N ILE A 56 -8.67 5.84 -5.99
CA ILE A 56 -9.18 6.88 -6.90
C ILE A 56 -8.62 6.70 -8.31
N SER A 57 -9.42 7.11 -9.29
CA SER A 57 -8.99 7.26 -10.68
C SER A 57 -8.41 8.66 -10.90
N THR A 58 -7.35 8.76 -11.71
CA THR A 58 -6.79 10.03 -12.17
C THR A 58 -7.02 10.28 -13.65
N HIS A 59 -7.83 9.46 -14.33
CA HIS A 59 -8.19 9.69 -15.72
C HIS A 59 -9.04 10.97 -15.86
N LYS A 60 -8.85 11.71 -16.96
CA LYS A 60 -9.41 13.07 -17.13
C LYS A 60 -10.93 13.16 -16.98
N ASP A 61 -11.65 12.11 -17.35
CA ASP A 61 -13.12 12.08 -17.28
C ASP A 61 -13.64 11.77 -15.86
N GLU A 62 -12.78 11.24 -14.99
CA GLU A 62 -13.15 10.73 -13.65
C GLU A 62 -12.15 11.16 -12.56
N ILE A 63 -11.40 12.23 -12.81
CA ILE A 63 -10.27 12.60 -11.95
C ILE A 63 -10.73 12.91 -10.52
N GLY A 64 -10.18 12.17 -9.56
CA GLY A 64 -10.53 12.30 -8.15
C GLY A 64 -11.84 11.63 -7.73
N ASN A 65 -12.51 10.91 -8.63
CA ASN A 65 -13.62 10.05 -8.25
C ASN A 65 -13.08 8.86 -7.45
N GLU A 66 -13.64 8.66 -6.25
CA GLU A 66 -13.40 7.47 -5.46
C GLU A 66 -14.03 6.26 -6.14
N VAL A 67 -13.18 5.31 -6.54
CA VAL A 67 -13.59 4.03 -7.11
C VAL A 67 -14.03 3.10 -5.99
N GLN A 68 -13.24 3.04 -4.91
CA GLN A 68 -13.51 2.19 -3.77
C GLN A 68 -12.81 2.72 -2.51
N SER A 69 -13.37 2.44 -1.34
CA SER A 69 -12.70 2.64 -0.05
C SER A 69 -12.79 1.39 0.83
N LEU A 70 -11.75 1.17 1.64
CA LEU A 70 -11.59 0.01 2.51
C LEU A 70 -11.34 0.49 3.93
N VAL A 71 -12.15 0.05 4.89
CA VAL A 71 -11.86 0.24 6.32
C VAL A 71 -11.11 -0.99 6.82
N LEU A 72 -9.79 -0.87 6.96
CA LEU A 72 -8.90 -1.97 7.33
C LEU A 72 -8.59 -1.99 8.82
N PHE A 73 -8.53 -0.82 9.45
CA PHE A 73 -8.20 -0.67 10.86
C PHE A 73 -9.15 0.34 11.53
N ASN A 74 -9.23 0.28 12.85
CA ASN A 74 -9.92 1.28 13.67
C ASN A 74 -8.92 2.31 14.24
N SER A 75 -7.79 2.50 13.55
CA SER A 75 -6.65 3.27 14.02
C SER A 75 -5.84 3.81 12.83
N THR A 76 -4.84 4.65 13.10
CA THR A 76 -4.01 5.26 12.05
C THR A 76 -3.19 4.23 11.29
N ILE A 77 -3.30 4.24 9.96
CA ILE A 77 -2.38 3.51 9.08
C ILE A 77 -0.99 4.09 9.26
N GLU A 78 -0.02 3.19 9.42
CA GLU A 78 1.37 3.52 9.68
C GLU A 78 2.22 3.45 8.41
N ALA A 79 1.94 2.49 7.52
CA ALA A 79 2.58 2.35 6.22
C ALA A 79 1.70 1.57 5.23
N MET A 80 1.93 1.76 3.94
CA MET A 80 1.24 1.05 2.86
C MET A 80 2.20 0.80 1.69
N VAL A 81 2.08 -0.35 1.04
CA VAL A 81 2.81 -0.66 -0.19
C VAL A 81 1.98 -1.53 -1.12
N ILE A 82 2.09 -1.29 -2.42
CA ILE A 82 1.47 -2.06 -3.49
C ILE A 82 2.54 -2.91 -4.18
N ASN A 83 2.18 -4.14 -4.53
CA ASN A 83 2.90 -4.97 -5.46
C ASN A 83 1.98 -5.33 -6.63
N GLU A 84 2.22 -4.70 -7.78
CA GLU A 84 1.40 -4.89 -8.97
C GLU A 84 1.59 -6.28 -9.60
N SER A 85 2.79 -6.87 -9.47
CA SER A 85 3.08 -8.20 -10.01
C SER A 85 2.21 -9.30 -9.38
N LEU A 86 1.90 -9.15 -8.09
CA LEU A 86 1.02 -10.04 -7.34
C LEU A 86 -0.44 -9.57 -7.32
N GLY A 87 -0.71 -8.34 -7.77
CA GLY A 87 -2.03 -7.70 -7.59
C GLY A 87 -2.42 -7.61 -6.12
N LYS A 88 -1.48 -7.26 -5.24
CA LYS A 88 -1.69 -7.19 -3.79
C LYS A 88 -1.22 -5.86 -3.20
N MET A 89 -1.86 -5.46 -2.12
CA MET A 89 -1.48 -4.30 -1.30
C MET A 89 -1.29 -4.75 0.15
N ALA A 90 -0.20 -4.31 0.78
CA ALA A 90 0.06 -4.50 2.20
C ALA A 90 -0.16 -3.19 2.95
N VAL A 91 -0.93 -3.24 4.05
CA VAL A 91 -1.27 -2.08 4.86
C VAL A 91 -0.97 -2.38 6.32
N ALA A 92 -0.14 -1.55 6.95
CA ALA A 92 0.33 -1.73 8.31
C ALA A 92 -0.34 -0.78 9.29
N ALA A 93 -0.75 -1.31 10.44
CA ALA A 93 -1.06 -0.52 11.63
C ALA A 93 -0.90 -1.37 12.89
N HIS A 94 -0.36 -0.78 13.96
CA HIS A 94 -0.29 -1.41 15.29
C HIS A 94 0.41 -2.77 15.32
N GLY A 95 1.50 -2.91 14.55
CA GLY A 95 2.25 -4.16 14.48
C GLY A 95 1.56 -5.28 13.68
N VAL A 96 0.42 -4.99 13.05
CA VAL A 96 -0.28 -5.90 12.14
C VAL A 96 -0.11 -5.38 10.72
N ILE A 97 0.16 -6.27 9.77
CA ILE A 97 0.19 -6.01 8.35
C ILE A 97 -0.90 -6.83 7.68
N LYS A 98 -1.92 -6.15 7.17
CA LYS A 98 -3.01 -6.76 6.42
C LYS A 98 -2.69 -6.78 4.94
N ILE A 99 -3.05 -7.87 4.27
CA ILE A 99 -2.88 -8.04 2.83
C ILE A 99 -4.25 -7.89 2.17
N VAL A 100 -4.31 -7.14 1.06
CA VAL A 100 -5.51 -6.84 0.29
C VAL A 100 -5.31 -7.31 -1.14
N ASN A 101 -6.29 -8.03 -1.68
CA ASN A 101 -6.35 -8.38 -3.10
C ASN A 101 -6.79 -7.15 -3.91
N MET A 102 -6.04 -6.74 -4.92
CA MET A 102 -6.36 -5.55 -5.71
C MET A 102 -7.44 -5.81 -6.77
N ASN A 103 -7.75 -7.07 -7.08
CA ASN A 103 -8.79 -7.40 -8.06
C ASN A 103 -10.20 -7.07 -7.55
N ASP A 104 -10.44 -7.29 -6.26
CA ASP A 104 -11.74 -7.09 -5.62
C ASP A 104 -11.68 -6.19 -4.37
N TRP A 105 -10.48 -5.71 -4.02
CA TRP A 105 -10.22 -4.86 -2.87
C TRP A 105 -10.72 -5.47 -1.56
N THR A 106 -10.53 -6.79 -1.40
CA THR A 106 -10.87 -7.51 -0.18
C THR A 106 -9.62 -7.92 0.62
N GLU A 107 -9.76 -7.94 1.94
CA GLU A 107 -8.70 -8.38 2.85
C GLU A 107 -8.50 -9.90 2.77
N ILE A 108 -7.26 -10.33 2.50
CA ILE A 108 -6.83 -11.72 2.49
C ILE A 108 -6.40 -12.12 3.92
N LYS A 109 -7.39 -12.45 4.76
CA LYS A 109 -7.19 -12.64 6.22
C LYS A 109 -6.14 -13.70 6.59
N ASN A 110 -5.99 -14.75 5.78
CA ASN A 110 -5.04 -15.83 6.03
C ASN A 110 -3.58 -15.46 5.70
N GLU A 111 -3.34 -14.29 5.10
CA GLU A 111 -2.00 -13.76 4.82
C GLU A 111 -1.62 -12.60 5.75
N GLU A 112 -2.43 -12.31 6.79
CA GLU A 112 -2.12 -11.30 7.79
C GLU A 112 -0.82 -11.64 8.53
N LEU A 113 0.05 -10.64 8.68
CA LEU A 113 1.30 -10.75 9.40
C LEU A 113 1.22 -9.96 10.70
N THR A 114 1.79 -10.51 11.77
CA THR A 114 1.85 -9.84 13.07
C THR A 114 3.26 -9.82 13.59
N LEU A 115 3.71 -8.63 13.97
CA LEU A 115 4.99 -8.42 14.64
C LEU A 115 4.84 -8.64 16.16
N PRO A 116 5.93 -8.98 16.85
CA PRO A 116 5.94 -9.00 18.32
C PRO A 116 5.49 -7.66 18.90
N SER A 117 4.77 -7.68 20.02
CA SER A 117 4.25 -6.46 20.67
C SER A 117 5.34 -5.47 21.11
N SER A 118 6.57 -5.94 21.30
CA SER A 118 7.75 -5.12 21.64
C SER A 118 8.38 -4.40 20.43
N SER A 119 7.90 -4.64 19.20
CA SER A 119 8.53 -4.14 17.98
C SER A 119 8.34 -2.63 17.75
N GLY A 120 7.39 -2.01 18.45
CA GLY A 120 7.02 -0.61 18.23
C GLY A 120 6.12 -0.44 16.99
N ARG A 121 6.01 0.81 16.52
CA ARG A 121 5.20 1.15 15.33
C ARG A 121 5.92 0.74 14.06
N ILE A 122 5.18 0.31 13.05
CA ILE A 122 5.76 0.11 11.72
C ILE A 122 6.01 1.49 11.11
N THR A 123 7.18 1.71 10.53
CA THR A 123 7.59 3.02 9.99
C THR A 123 7.73 3.04 8.48
N SER A 124 7.95 1.88 7.85
CA SER A 124 7.93 1.73 6.40
C SER A 124 7.59 0.30 6.01
N LEU A 125 7.04 0.16 4.80
CA LEU A 125 6.86 -1.11 4.11
C LEU A 125 7.52 -1.00 2.73
N VAL A 126 8.24 -2.04 2.34
CA VAL A 126 8.81 -2.18 1.00
C VAL A 126 8.59 -3.61 0.54
N TRP A 127 8.09 -3.78 -0.67
CA TRP A 127 7.89 -5.09 -1.29
C TRP A 127 8.85 -5.23 -2.46
N THR A 128 9.55 -6.35 -2.56
CA THR A 128 10.33 -6.67 -3.76
C THR A 128 9.41 -6.69 -4.98
N GLU A 129 9.91 -6.24 -6.12
CA GLU A 129 9.12 -6.12 -7.35
C GLU A 129 8.50 -7.45 -7.78
N ASP A 130 9.26 -8.54 -7.66
CA ASP A 130 8.81 -9.92 -7.92
C ASP A 130 7.82 -10.48 -6.88
N GLY A 131 7.50 -9.70 -5.86
CA GLY A 131 6.54 -10.04 -4.82
C GLY A 131 7.05 -11.05 -3.78
N GLN A 132 8.26 -11.57 -3.88
CA GLN A 132 8.72 -12.66 -3.01
C GLN A 132 8.90 -12.22 -1.56
N ILE A 133 9.42 -11.01 -1.32
CA ILE A 133 9.79 -10.54 0.03
C ILE A 133 9.09 -9.22 0.34
N LEU A 134 8.32 -9.21 1.43
CA LEU A 134 7.81 -7.99 2.05
C LEU A 134 8.70 -7.64 3.25
N THR A 135 9.21 -6.42 3.29
CA THR A 135 10.09 -5.94 4.36
C THR A 135 9.44 -4.77 5.09
N CYS A 136 9.58 -4.73 6.41
CA CYS A 136 9.13 -3.59 7.22
C CYS A 136 10.21 -3.13 8.21
N THR A 137 10.23 -1.83 8.48
CA THR A 137 11.03 -1.23 9.56
C THR A 137 10.14 -0.80 10.70
N THR A 138 10.68 -0.71 11.92
CA THR A 138 9.92 -0.25 13.08
C THR A 138 10.59 0.87 13.85
N SER A 139 9.80 1.59 14.65
CA SER A 139 10.26 2.70 15.49
C SER A 139 11.26 2.30 16.56
N ASN A 140 11.32 1.01 16.91
CA ASN A 140 12.28 0.47 17.87
C ASN A 140 13.57 -0.04 17.21
N GLY A 141 13.79 0.27 15.93
CA GLY A 141 14.98 -0.12 15.17
C GLY A 141 14.95 -1.55 14.61
N GLY A 142 13.77 -2.19 14.59
CA GLY A 142 13.61 -3.52 14.01
C GLY A 142 13.51 -3.46 12.49
N LEU A 143 14.04 -4.51 11.83
CA LEU A 143 13.88 -4.79 10.40
C LEU A 143 13.37 -6.22 10.27
N TYR A 144 12.20 -6.41 9.66
CA TYR A 144 11.56 -7.71 9.50
C TYR A 144 11.36 -7.98 8.01
N GLY A 145 11.67 -9.20 7.58
CA GLY A 145 11.41 -9.69 6.22
C GLY A 145 10.47 -10.89 6.27
N PHE A 146 9.49 -10.90 5.38
CA PHE A 146 8.46 -11.92 5.27
C PHE A 146 8.49 -12.51 3.87
N LEU A 147 8.47 -13.84 3.77
CA LEU A 147 8.34 -14.54 2.49
C LEU A 147 6.85 -14.60 2.12
N MET A 148 6.48 -13.96 1.03
CA MET A 148 5.08 -13.80 0.59
C MET A 148 4.67 -14.83 -0.47
N VAL A 149 5.64 -15.37 -1.21
CA VAL A 149 5.45 -16.42 -2.21
C VAL A 149 6.41 -17.54 -1.88
N ILE A 150 5.90 -18.78 -1.79
CA ILE A 150 6.76 -19.95 -1.62
C ILE A 150 7.34 -20.29 -2.99
N PRO A 151 8.68 -20.19 -3.19
CA PRO A 151 9.27 -20.56 -4.47
C PRO A 151 9.12 -22.06 -4.71
N GLY A 152 8.87 -22.45 -5.96
CA GLY A 152 8.82 -23.85 -6.35
C GLY A 152 10.18 -24.53 -6.14
N LEU A 153 10.22 -25.59 -5.32
CA LEU A 153 11.43 -26.40 -5.15
C LEU A 153 11.57 -27.38 -6.31
N CYS A 154 12.72 -27.38 -6.98
CA CYS A 154 13.09 -28.40 -7.95
C CYS A 154 14.34 -29.15 -7.49
N ALA A 155 14.40 -30.45 -7.80
CA ALA A 155 15.57 -31.28 -7.56
C ALA A 155 15.93 -31.96 -8.89
N GLY A 156 17.21 -31.86 -9.29
CA GLY A 156 17.78 -32.58 -10.41
C GLY A 156 18.75 -33.64 -9.91
N TYR A 157 18.73 -34.83 -10.52
CA TYR A 157 19.72 -35.87 -10.26
C TYR A 157 20.36 -36.29 -11.57
N ILE A 158 21.69 -36.24 -11.63
CA ILE A 158 22.48 -36.69 -12.78
C ILE A 158 22.98 -38.09 -12.47
N ASN A 159 22.53 -39.08 -13.26
CA ASN A 159 23.18 -40.38 -13.29
C ASN A 159 24.41 -40.29 -14.19
N HIS A 160 25.59 -40.52 -13.63
CA HIS A 160 26.75 -40.88 -14.45
C HIS A 160 26.60 -42.36 -14.84
N ILE A 161 26.49 -42.62 -16.15
CA ILE A 161 26.58 -43.96 -16.76
C ILE A 161 28.02 -44.18 -17.23
#